data_AF-A0A968MII8-F1
#
_entry.id   AF-A0A968MII8-F1
#
_cell.length_a   1.000
_cell.length_b   1.000
_cell.length_c   1.000
_cell.angle_alpha   90.00
_cell.angle_beta   90.00
_cell.angle_gamma   90.00
#
_symmetry.space_group_name_H-M   'P 1'
#
loop_
_entity.id
_entity.type
_entity.pdbx_description
1 polymer ?
#
loop_
_entity_poly.entity_id
_entity_poly.type
_entity_poly.pdbx_seq_one_letter_code
_entity_poly.pdbx_strand_id
1 'polypeptide(L)'
;MKRIQLKNGFGVGDLNIRDTMPEGLYQIRAYTNWMKNFDNDYYFLKNIAISNTKFTEFISPADARKNQRIIKRTEKKADIDFQLFPEGGNLVEGIESIVAFKALDENGKPIDLNGTLVDSKKNEIVRFKSFYDGMGHFSFKPQKDEKYFVVYEFDKKSLKPLFRKH
;
A
#
# COMPACT_ATOMS: atom_id res chain seq x y z
N MET A 1 -0.35 21.62 -1.85
CA MET A 1 0.68 20.56 -1.89
C MET A 1 1.88 21.05 -1.11
N LYS A 2 2.27 20.38 -0.01
CA LYS A 2 3.42 20.76 0.82
C LYS A 2 4.69 20.16 0.20
N ARG A 3 5.77 20.94 0.10
CA ARG A 3 7.09 20.46 -0.33
C ARG A 3 7.99 20.38 0.89
N ILE A 4 8.70 19.28 1.03
CA ILE A 4 9.67 19.04 2.11
C ILE A 4 11.02 18.83 1.44
N GLN A 5 12.03 19.59 1.87
CA GLN A 5 13.39 19.39 1.39
C GLN A 5 13.96 18.12 2.03
N LEU A 6 14.58 17.27 1.20
CA LEU A 6 15.28 16.09 1.69
C LEU A 6 16.74 16.45 2.03
N LYS A 7 17.23 15.96 3.17
CA LYS A 7 18.64 15.95 3.54
C LYS A 7 19.07 14.51 3.76
N ASN A 8 20.08 14.06 3.00
CA ASN A 8 20.59 12.67 3.01
C ASN A 8 19.48 11.61 2.83
N GLY A 9 18.48 11.88 1.98
CA GLY A 9 17.35 10.98 1.73
C GLY A 9 16.21 11.07 2.75
N PHE A 10 16.36 11.82 3.85
CA PHE A 10 15.33 12.00 4.88
C PHE A 10 14.66 13.37 4.78
N GLY A 11 13.34 13.41 4.97
CA GLY A 11 12.56 14.63 5.06
C GLY A 11 11.67 14.58 6.30
N VAL A 12 11.66 15.67 7.07
CA VAL A 12 10.79 15.83 8.24
C VAL A 12 9.77 16.92 7.96
N GLY A 13 8.51 16.65 8.28
CA GLY A 13 7.46 17.65 8.19
C GLY A 13 6.15 17.18 8.80
N ASP A 14 5.30 18.14 9.09
CA ASP A 14 3.93 17.99 9.58
C ASP A 14 2.92 18.22 8.44
N LEU A 15 1.65 17.89 8.66
CA LEU A 15 0.56 18.33 7.81
C LEU A 15 -0.53 18.95 8.69
N ASN A 16 -0.70 20.27 8.58
CA ASN A 16 -1.82 20.95 9.23
C ASN A 16 -3.14 20.56 8.56
N ILE A 17 -4.05 20.02 9.36
CA ILE A 17 -5.41 19.66 8.96
C ILE A 17 -6.33 20.80 9.41
N ARG A 18 -7.27 21.22 8.54
CA ARG A 18 -8.23 22.28 8.88
C ARG A 18 -9.37 21.70 9.72
N ASP A 19 -9.84 22.44 10.72
CA ASP A 19 -10.98 22.04 11.56
C ASP A 19 -12.31 21.96 10.79
N THR A 20 -12.37 22.52 9.59
CA THR A 20 -13.51 22.40 8.67
C THR A 20 -13.46 21.15 7.80
N MET A 21 -12.42 20.32 7.93
CA MET A 21 -12.25 19.13 7.08
C MET A 21 -13.31 18.08 7.43
N PRO A 22 -14.01 17.50 6.42
CA PRO A 22 -14.96 16.43 6.66
C PRO A 22 -14.38 15.27 7.46
N GLU A 23 -15.19 14.68 8.34
CA GLU A 23 -14.90 13.33 8.83
C GLU A 23 -14.97 12.36 7.64
N GLY A 24 -13.94 11.52 7.47
CA GLY A 24 -13.87 10.60 6.34
C GLY A 24 -12.52 9.91 6.17
N LEU A 25 -12.44 9.13 5.08
CA LEU A 25 -11.18 8.51 4.65
C LEU A 25 -10.48 9.41 3.65
N TYR A 26 -9.21 9.67 3.94
CA TYR A 26 -8.31 10.46 3.12
C TYR A 26 -7.12 9.61 2.69
N GLN A 27 -6.52 9.96 1.57
CA GLN A 27 -5.30 9.32 1.08
C GLN A 27 -4.15 10.32 1.14
N ILE A 28 -3.14 10.00 1.94
CA ILE A 28 -1.85 10.66 1.89
C ILE A 28 -1.13 10.12 0.66
N ARG A 29 -0.72 11.03 -0.22
CA ARG A 29 0.15 10.75 -1.36
C ARG A 29 1.48 11.46 -1.17
N ALA A 30 2.59 10.74 -1.18
CA ALA A 30 3.94 11.29 -1.09
C ALA A 30 4.83 10.75 -2.22
N TYR A 31 5.65 11.63 -2.79
CA TYR A 31 6.58 11.30 -3.86
C TYR A 31 7.72 12.30 -3.93
N THR A 32 8.87 11.86 -4.42
CA THR A 32 9.98 12.74 -4.79
C THR A 32 9.80 13.24 -6.23
N ASN A 33 10.50 14.31 -6.60
CA ASN A 33 10.52 14.74 -8.01
C ASN A 33 11.12 13.66 -8.93
N TRP A 34 12.02 12.82 -8.42
CA TRP A 34 12.58 11.71 -9.18
C TRP A 34 11.51 10.65 -9.50
N MET A 35 10.65 10.32 -8.52
CA MET A 35 9.54 9.38 -8.70
C MET A 35 8.51 9.85 -9.73
N LYS A 36 8.40 11.17 -10.01
CA LYS A 36 7.51 11.68 -11.06
C LYS A 36 7.92 11.29 -12.48
N ASN A 37 9.19 10.92 -12.66
CA ASN A 37 9.70 10.47 -13.97
C ASN A 37 9.33 9.01 -14.26
N PHE A 38 8.69 8.31 -13.31
CA PHE A 38 8.17 6.96 -13.43
C PHE A 38 6.63 6.98 -13.36
N ASP A 39 5.98 5.81 -13.49
CA ASP A 39 4.53 5.73 -13.37
C ASP A 39 4.04 6.17 -11.97
N ASN A 40 2.78 6.61 -11.87
CA ASN A 40 2.20 7.07 -10.60
C ASN A 40 2.10 5.96 -9.54
N ASP A 41 2.26 4.70 -9.94
CA ASP A 41 2.30 3.52 -9.07
C ASP A 41 3.47 3.54 -8.07
N TYR A 42 4.51 4.34 -8.33
CA TYR A 42 5.63 4.50 -7.42
C TYR A 42 5.33 5.45 -6.25
N TYR A 43 4.22 6.20 -6.29
CA TYR A 43 3.90 7.11 -5.20
C TYR A 43 3.52 6.35 -3.93
N PHE A 44 4.06 6.79 -2.80
CA PHE A 44 3.60 6.31 -1.51
C PHE A 44 2.15 6.74 -1.31
N LEU A 45 1.25 5.78 -1.08
CA LEU A 45 -0.16 6.00 -0.79
C LEU A 45 -0.50 5.38 0.56
N LYS A 46 -0.98 6.18 1.51
CA LYS A 46 -1.48 5.69 2.80
C LYS A 46 -2.88 6.22 3.05
N ASN A 47 -3.83 5.35 3.29
CA ASN A 47 -5.17 5.75 3.72
C ASN A 47 -5.13 6.11 5.21
N ILE A 48 -5.73 7.23 5.57
CA ILE A 48 -5.92 7.67 6.94
C ILE A 48 -7.40 7.98 7.18
N ALA A 49 -7.89 7.64 8.36
CA ALA A 49 -9.20 8.09 8.82
C ALA A 49 -9.01 9.41 9.58
N ILE A 50 -9.78 10.43 9.22
CA ILE A 50 -9.85 11.69 9.96
C ILE A 50 -11.21 11.71 10.63
N SER A 51 -11.23 11.74 11.97
CA SER A 51 -12.44 12.00 12.74
C SER A 51 -12.55 13.49 13.03
N ASN A 52 -13.70 14.06 12.74
CA ASN A 52 -14.00 15.44 13.05
C ASN A 52 -15.41 15.52 13.63
N THR A 53 -15.48 15.60 14.95
CA THR A 53 -16.73 15.60 15.72
C THR A 53 -17.55 16.88 15.54
N LYS A 54 -16.94 17.97 15.03
CA LYS A 54 -17.62 19.25 14.75
C LYS A 54 -18.15 19.34 13.32
N PHE A 55 -17.74 18.44 12.44
CA PHE A 55 -18.12 18.51 11.03
C PHE A 55 -19.61 18.24 10.78
N THR A 56 -20.29 17.53 11.68
CA THR A 56 -21.74 17.26 11.57
C THR A 56 -22.59 18.53 11.63
N GLU A 57 -22.02 19.66 12.04
CA GLU A 57 -22.66 20.98 11.99
C GLU A 57 -22.73 21.56 10.55
N PHE A 58 -21.97 21.00 9.60
CA PHE A 58 -21.79 21.53 8.25
C PHE A 58 -22.29 20.60 7.13
N ILE A 59 -22.87 19.44 7.47
CA ILE A 59 -23.40 18.46 6.51
C ILE A 59 -24.70 17.81 6.99
N SER A 60 -25.41 17.16 6.06
CA SER A 60 -26.64 16.45 6.40
C SER A 60 -26.37 15.23 7.31
N PRO A 61 -27.32 14.86 8.19
CA PRO A 61 -27.24 13.62 8.98
C PRO A 61 -27.08 12.35 8.13
N ALA A 62 -27.54 12.36 6.88
CA ALA A 62 -27.40 11.23 5.96
C ALA A 62 -25.96 11.06 5.48
N ASP A 63 -25.28 12.16 5.15
CA ASP A 63 -23.88 12.15 4.73
C ASP A 63 -22.94 11.76 5.89
N ALA A 64 -23.26 12.21 7.11
CA ALA A 64 -22.50 11.85 8.31
C ALA A 64 -22.53 10.33 8.56
N ARG A 65 -23.73 9.72 8.47
CA ARG A 65 -23.89 8.26 8.60
C ARG A 65 -23.18 7.49 7.48
N LYS A 66 -23.14 8.03 6.26
CA LYS A 66 -22.42 7.42 5.13
C LYS A 66 -20.93 7.42 5.39
N ASN A 67 -20.34 8.52 5.85
CA ASN A 67 -18.92 8.61 6.16
C ASN A 67 -18.52 7.67 7.31
N GLN A 68 -19.31 7.60 8.39
CA GLN A 68 -19.10 6.66 9.48
C GLN A 68 -19.11 5.19 9.02
N ARG A 69 -20.03 4.83 8.12
CA ARG A 69 -20.08 3.47 7.53
C ARG A 69 -18.85 3.17 6.69
N ILE A 70 -18.33 4.15 5.95
CA ILE A 70 -17.14 4.02 5.12
C ILE A 70 -15.89 3.82 6.01
N ILE A 71 -15.75 4.60 7.08
CA ILE A 71 -14.65 4.48 8.06
C ILE A 71 -14.67 3.10 8.72
N LYS A 72 -15.83 2.70 9.27
CA LYS A 72 -16.01 1.41 9.96
C LYS A 72 -15.80 0.19 9.04
N ARG A 73 -16.07 0.31 7.73
CA ARG A 73 -15.77 -0.75 6.76
C ARG A 73 -14.28 -0.85 6.43
N THR A 74 -13.57 0.27 6.44
CA THR A 74 -12.14 0.32 6.13
C THR A 74 -11.29 -0.11 7.31
N GLU A 75 -11.65 0.23 8.54
CA GLU A 75 -11.06 -0.34 9.77
C GLU A 75 -11.18 -1.88 9.82
N LYS A 76 -12.18 -2.44 9.12
CA LYS A 76 -12.43 -3.89 9.10
C LYS A 76 -11.61 -4.65 8.04
N LYS A 77 -10.80 -3.96 7.22
CA LYS A 77 -10.03 -4.58 6.11
C LYS A 77 -8.56 -4.67 6.51
N ALA A 78 -8.10 -5.89 6.81
CA ALA A 78 -6.81 -6.25 7.41
C ALA A 78 -5.59 -5.35 7.08
N ASP A 79 -5.33 -4.38 7.97
CA ASP A 79 -4.15 -4.06 8.81
C ASP A 79 -2.70 -4.39 8.43
N ILE A 80 -2.39 -4.86 7.22
CA ILE A 80 -1.00 -5.07 6.83
C ILE A 80 -0.56 -4.08 5.75
N ASP A 81 0.45 -3.29 6.09
CA ASP A 81 1.25 -2.55 5.13
C ASP A 81 2.26 -3.50 4.46
N PHE A 82 1.75 -4.22 3.46
CA PHE A 82 2.55 -5.06 2.58
C PHE A 82 3.04 -4.26 1.36
N GLN A 83 4.37 -4.19 1.20
CA GLN A 83 5.09 -3.46 0.16
C GLN A 83 5.98 -4.39 -0.64
N LEU A 84 6.18 -4.08 -1.92
CA LEU A 84 6.90 -4.91 -2.89
C LEU A 84 7.93 -4.03 -3.61
N PHE A 85 9.13 -4.57 -3.83
CA PHE A 85 10.28 -3.85 -4.36
C PHE A 85 10.98 -4.72 -5.40
N PRO A 86 10.77 -4.50 -6.71
CA PRO A 86 11.58 -5.12 -7.74
C PRO A 86 13.01 -4.58 -7.64
N GLU A 87 14.00 -5.44 -7.41
CA GLU A 87 15.39 -5.00 -7.21
C GLU A 87 16.03 -4.39 -8.47
N GLY A 88 15.57 -4.83 -9.65
CA GLY A 88 15.92 -4.23 -10.94
C GLY A 88 15.14 -2.95 -11.28
N GLY A 89 14.34 -2.43 -10.35
CA GLY A 89 13.45 -1.27 -10.55
C GLY A 89 12.16 -1.61 -11.31
N ASN A 90 12.24 -2.35 -12.41
CA ASN A 90 11.07 -2.82 -13.17
C ASN A 90 11.10 -4.33 -13.39
N LEU A 91 9.92 -4.92 -13.53
CA LEU A 91 9.76 -6.32 -13.92
C LEU A 91 9.76 -6.43 -15.45
N VAL A 92 10.84 -6.97 -16.01
CA VAL A 92 10.99 -7.12 -17.46
C VAL A 92 10.42 -8.47 -17.91
N GLU A 93 9.67 -8.45 -19.01
CA GLU A 93 9.14 -9.67 -19.62
C GLU A 93 10.25 -10.67 -19.96
N GLY A 94 10.05 -11.93 -19.58
CA GLY A 94 10.94 -13.02 -19.95
C GLY A 94 12.26 -13.06 -19.17
N ILE A 95 12.51 -12.10 -18.27
CA ILE A 95 13.72 -12.03 -17.46
C ILE A 95 13.38 -12.39 -16.01
N GLU A 96 14.09 -13.38 -15.47
CA GLU A 96 13.94 -13.73 -14.06
C GLU A 96 14.35 -12.54 -13.18
N SER A 97 13.46 -12.16 -12.27
CA SER A 97 13.56 -10.96 -11.46
C SER A 97 13.36 -11.29 -9.99
N ILE A 98 14.15 -10.65 -9.13
CA ILE A 98 13.97 -10.72 -7.68
C ILE A 98 13.03 -9.60 -7.25
N VAL A 99 12.03 -9.96 -6.45
CA VAL A 99 11.12 -9.02 -5.80
C VAL A 99 11.27 -9.18 -4.30
N ALA A 100 11.83 -8.17 -3.65
CA ALA A 100 11.83 -8.06 -2.21
C ALA A 100 10.46 -7.59 -1.72
N PHE A 101 10.10 -7.94 -0.50
CA PHE A 101 8.88 -7.47 0.14
C PHE A 101 9.13 -7.08 1.59
N LYS A 102 8.25 -6.23 2.12
CA LYS A 102 8.21 -5.83 3.52
C LYS A 102 6.77 -5.86 4.02
N ALA A 103 6.55 -6.44 5.19
CA ALA A 103 5.25 -6.55 5.84
C ALA A 103 5.29 -5.92 7.23
N LEU A 104 4.42 -4.94 7.45
CA LEU A 104 4.26 -4.27 8.74
C LEU A 104 2.79 -4.31 9.19
N ASP A 105 2.57 -4.31 10.50
CA ASP A 105 1.25 -4.11 11.09
C ASP A 105 0.79 -2.64 10.99
N GLU A 106 -0.42 -2.36 11.47
CA GLU A 106 -0.99 -1.01 11.57
C GLU A 106 -0.11 -0.01 12.33
N ASN A 107 0.70 -0.50 13.28
CA ASN A 107 1.61 0.29 14.11
C ASN A 107 3.03 0.42 13.50
N GLY A 108 3.25 -0.14 12.31
CA GLY A 108 4.56 -0.15 11.65
C GLY A 108 5.53 -1.17 12.23
N LYS A 109 5.06 -2.10 13.07
CA LYS A 109 5.86 -3.22 13.60
C LYS A 109 5.98 -4.30 12.53
N PRO A 110 7.17 -4.88 12.33
CA PRO A 110 7.35 -5.98 11.38
C PRO A 110 6.52 -7.22 11.72
N ILE A 111 5.94 -7.83 10.69
CA ILE A 111 5.13 -9.05 10.78
C ILE A 111 5.75 -10.15 9.94
N ASP A 112 5.96 -11.32 10.54
CA ASP A 112 6.26 -12.53 9.78
C ASP A 112 5.02 -13.11 9.08
N LEU A 113 5.15 -13.42 7.79
CA LEU A 113 4.06 -13.99 7.00
C LEU A 113 4.53 -14.99 5.95
N ASN A 114 3.60 -15.82 5.53
CA ASN A 114 3.72 -16.67 4.34
C ASN A 114 2.84 -16.10 3.24
N GLY A 115 3.35 -16.15 2.01
CA GLY A 115 2.65 -15.67 0.84
C GLY A 115 2.87 -16.54 -0.38
N THR A 116 2.00 -16.33 -1.37
CA THR A 116 2.02 -17.00 -2.65
C THR A 116 1.81 -15.95 -3.74
N LEU A 117 2.72 -15.92 -4.71
CA LEU A 117 2.51 -15.21 -5.96
C LEU A 117 1.59 -16.06 -6.85
N VAL A 118 0.55 -15.44 -7.37
CA VAL A 118 -0.39 -16.08 -8.30
C VAL A 118 -0.53 -15.28 -9.59
N ASP A 119 -0.88 -15.94 -10.68
CA ASP A 119 -1.24 -15.30 -11.96
C ASP A 119 -2.69 -14.77 -11.96
N SER A 120 -3.15 -14.24 -13.10
CA SER A 120 -4.53 -13.75 -13.27
C SER A 120 -5.60 -14.84 -13.13
N LYS A 121 -5.22 -16.11 -13.35
CA LYS A 121 -6.08 -17.29 -13.21
C LYS A 121 -6.04 -17.88 -11.80
N LYS A 122 -5.27 -17.28 -10.89
CA LYS A 122 -5.00 -17.73 -9.52
C LYS A 122 -4.20 -19.03 -9.44
N ASN A 123 -3.44 -19.37 -10.48
CA ASN A 123 -2.47 -20.46 -10.40
C ASN A 123 -1.28 -20.00 -9.55
N GLU A 124 -0.78 -20.87 -8.69
CA GLU A 124 0.40 -20.59 -7.87
C GLU A 124 1.66 -20.57 -8.74
N ILE A 125 2.40 -19.47 -8.68
CA ILE A 125 3.69 -19.29 -9.37
C ILE A 125 4.84 -19.61 -8.42
N VAL A 126 4.85 -18.99 -7.24
CA VAL A 126 5.90 -19.21 -6.23
C VAL A 126 5.35 -18.96 -4.83
N ARG A 127 5.76 -19.79 -3.87
CA ARG A 127 5.51 -19.60 -2.44
C ARG A 127 6.73 -18.96 -1.80
N PHE A 128 6.50 -18.03 -0.89
CA PHE A 128 7.55 -17.32 -0.18
C PHE A 128 7.16 -17.07 1.28
N LYS A 129 8.14 -16.77 2.10
CA LYS A 129 7.97 -16.45 3.52
C LYS A 129 8.91 -15.34 3.92
N SER A 130 8.55 -14.58 4.95
CA SER A 130 9.52 -13.69 5.58
C SER A 130 10.64 -14.52 6.20
N PHE A 131 11.85 -13.97 6.20
CA PHE A 131 13.00 -14.60 6.86
C PHE A 131 13.68 -13.68 7.88
N TYR A 132 13.44 -12.36 7.79
CA TYR A 132 14.00 -11.42 8.75
C TYR A 132 13.09 -10.19 8.90
N ASP A 133 12.55 -9.99 10.09
CA ASP A 133 11.86 -8.75 10.49
C ASP A 133 10.77 -8.34 9.48
N GLY A 134 9.86 -9.27 9.19
CA GLY A 134 8.77 -9.08 8.22
C GLY A 134 9.18 -8.84 6.77
N MET A 135 10.47 -9.01 6.45
CA MET A 135 11.00 -8.90 5.10
C MET A 135 11.35 -10.27 4.52
N GLY A 136 11.24 -10.35 3.21
CA GLY A 136 11.68 -11.49 2.44
C GLY A 136 11.83 -11.15 0.96
N HIS A 137 12.06 -12.15 0.13
CA HIS A 137 12.04 -12.00 -1.32
C HIS A 137 11.55 -13.28 -2.00
N PHE A 138 11.22 -13.15 -3.28
CA PHE A 138 10.99 -14.28 -4.18
C PHE A 138 11.54 -13.95 -5.58
N SER A 139 11.97 -14.97 -6.31
CA SER A 139 12.29 -14.84 -7.74
C SER A 139 11.14 -15.37 -8.57
N PHE A 140 10.85 -14.69 -9.68
CA PHE A 140 9.99 -15.24 -10.73
C PHE A 140 10.30 -14.61 -12.08
N LYS A 141 9.85 -15.25 -13.15
CA LYS A 141 9.99 -14.79 -14.52
C LYS A 141 8.64 -14.26 -15.04
N PRO A 142 8.47 -12.93 -15.21
CA PRO A 142 7.21 -12.35 -15.67
C PRO A 142 6.91 -12.72 -17.13
N GLN A 143 5.67 -13.06 -17.44
CA GLN A 143 5.21 -13.31 -18.81
C GLN A 143 4.52 -12.09 -19.42
N LYS A 144 4.49 -12.04 -20.75
CA LYS A 144 3.82 -10.99 -21.51
C LYS A 144 2.34 -10.94 -21.18
N ASP A 145 1.80 -9.73 -21.06
CA ASP A 145 0.36 -9.48 -20.87
C ASP A 145 -0.30 -10.20 -19.67
N GLU A 146 0.51 -10.76 -18.76
CA GLU A 146 0.05 -11.47 -17.57
C GLU A 146 0.08 -10.55 -16.34
N LYS A 147 -0.90 -10.72 -15.45
CA LYS A 147 -0.99 -9.98 -14.19
C LYS A 147 -0.69 -10.90 -13.03
N TYR A 148 0.01 -10.37 -12.05
CA TYR A 148 0.41 -11.12 -10.87
C TYR A 148 -0.18 -10.52 -9.61
N PHE A 149 -0.50 -11.36 -8.64
CA PHE A 149 -1.08 -10.97 -7.37
C PHE A 149 -0.36 -11.70 -6.26
N VAL A 150 -0.20 -11.02 -5.13
CA VAL A 150 0.33 -11.62 -3.92
C VAL A 150 -0.84 -11.93 -2.99
N VAL A 151 -0.98 -13.22 -2.69
CA VAL A 151 -1.90 -13.76 -1.68
C VAL A 151 -1.09 -14.05 -0.44
N TYR A 152 -1.51 -13.53 0.71
CA TYR A 152 -0.83 -13.82 1.97
C TYR A 152 -1.84 -14.08 3.06
N GLU A 153 -1.43 -14.92 4.01
CA GLU A 153 -2.22 -15.25 5.18
C GLU A 153 -1.60 -14.62 6.41
N PHE A 154 -2.43 -13.81 7.07
CA PHE A 154 -2.16 -13.25 8.38
C PHE A 154 -3.49 -13.19 9.11
N ASP A 155 -3.77 -14.21 9.92
CA ASP A 155 -4.98 -14.42 10.71
C ASP A 155 -6.36 -14.31 10.00
N LYS A 156 -6.39 -13.95 8.70
CA LYS A 156 -7.45 -14.12 7.67
C LYS A 156 -6.93 -13.64 6.30
N LYS A 157 -7.14 -14.46 5.25
CA LYS A 157 -6.70 -14.23 3.85
C LYS A 157 -6.96 -12.81 3.35
N SER A 158 -5.93 -12.15 2.83
CA SER A 158 -6.03 -10.87 2.10
C SER A 158 -5.27 -10.91 0.77
N LEU A 159 -5.78 -10.21 -0.24
CA LEU A 159 -5.24 -10.16 -1.61
C LEU A 159 -4.71 -8.75 -1.91
N LYS A 160 -3.45 -8.62 -2.34
CA LYS A 160 -2.91 -7.37 -2.92
C LYS A 160 -2.37 -7.58 -4.35
N PRO A 161 -2.62 -6.64 -5.27
CA PRO A 161 -2.04 -6.69 -6.61
C PRO A 161 -0.53 -6.45 -6.57
N LEU A 162 0.22 -7.22 -7.37
CA LEU A 162 1.59 -6.89 -7.73
C LEU A 162 1.52 -5.92 -8.92
N PHE A 163 2.32 -4.86 -8.90
CA PHE A 163 2.30 -3.67 -9.77
C PHE A 163 1.92 -3.85 -11.26
N ARG A 164 1.52 -2.75 -11.90
CA ARG A 164 1.22 -2.69 -13.35
C ARG A 164 2.52 -2.55 -14.17
N LYS A 165 2.65 -3.32 -15.24
CA LYS A 165 3.80 -3.30 -16.16
C LYS A 165 3.81 -2.08 -17.09
N HIS A 166 5.02 -1.69 -17.50
CA HIS A 166 5.33 -1.04 -18.78
C HIS A 166 6.07 -2.02 -19.69
#